data_AF-A0A844MMP9-F1
#
_entry.id   AF-A0A844MMP9-F1
#
_cell.length_a   1.000
_cell.length_b   1.000
_cell.length_c   1.000
_cell.angle_alpha   90.00
_cell.angle_beta   90.00
_cell.angle_gamma   90.00
#
_symmetry.space_group_name_H-M   'P 1'
#
loop_
_entity.id
_entity.type
_entity.pdbx_description
1 polymer ?
#
loop_
_entity_poly.entity_id
_entity_poly.type
_entity_poly.pdbx_seq_one_letter_code
_entity_poly.pdbx_strand_id
1 'polypeptide(L)'
;MKLTQAFPIAMAASMACILTGTISKQPLLRGLGEIAALGAISRKILANQSQLDENNQKQLTQLTKENTCLQAKLANAQSELDKLEKKVKTQNTCQRLYLSKIDKLQHQQKVIVGNLAQLREKLENKTVPQSKNQPKISQKPTQPSSVELFPDVPTSVTRVYIDGNNLSFALDSLHIEVDYNALRVELSQNTTATSFKYYTGVFSPMTEGQKRFMSYLEHLRYEVIGLPILPRPDSHSVKTVGDDVKIVVDMLREVKQQDKVILVSGDGDFIPAIAEIQRRGATVTVVAKKGMLSQQLSEIANDVILLDNIQYKIAKCTKVNVA
;
A
#
# COMPACT_ATOMS: atom_id res chain seq x y z
N MET A 1 38.51 -41.63 3.28
CA MET A 1 39.38 -42.12 2.18
C MET A 1 40.81 -42.13 2.67
N LYS A 2 41.55 -43.16 2.26
CA LYS A 2 42.86 -43.61 2.77
C LYS A 2 43.95 -42.53 2.70
N LEU A 3 44.69 -42.31 3.79
CA LEU A 3 46.11 -41.95 3.73
C LEU A 3 46.91 -43.15 4.25
N THR A 4 47.18 -44.06 3.33
CA THR A 4 48.08 -45.20 3.50
C THR A 4 49.52 -44.78 3.19
N GLN A 5 50.46 -45.44 3.87
CA GLN A 5 51.91 -45.54 3.59
C GLN A 5 52.85 -44.54 4.29
N ALA A 6 53.07 -44.78 5.59
CA ALA A 6 54.35 -44.47 6.21
C ALA A 6 55.35 -45.59 5.85
N PHE A 7 56.33 -45.25 5.01
CA PHE A 7 57.48 -46.06 4.60
C PHE A 7 58.31 -46.55 5.80
N PRO A 8 58.71 -47.84 5.88
CA PRO A 8 59.77 -48.26 6.79
C PRO A 8 61.14 -48.10 6.10
N ILE A 9 61.65 -46.87 5.99
CA ILE A 9 63.07 -46.64 5.65
C ILE A 9 63.88 -46.86 6.93
N ALA A 10 64.03 -48.12 7.34
CA ALA A 10 64.93 -48.49 8.43
C ALA A 10 65.59 -49.86 8.26
N MET A 11 65.15 -50.69 7.30
CA MET A 11 65.58 -52.09 7.19
C MET A 11 66.49 -52.42 5.99
N ALA A 12 67.15 -51.42 5.38
CA ALA A 12 68.08 -51.65 4.26
C ALA A 12 69.54 -51.26 4.54
N ALA A 13 69.84 -50.62 5.68
CA ALA A 13 71.20 -50.13 5.97
C ALA A 13 72.03 -51.05 6.90
N SER A 14 71.50 -52.19 7.36
CA SER A 14 72.17 -53.01 8.39
C SER A 14 72.90 -54.26 7.88
N MET A 15 72.80 -54.66 6.61
CA MET A 15 73.47 -55.88 6.12
C MET A 15 74.74 -55.64 5.28
N ALA A 16 75.14 -54.40 5.02
CA ALA A 16 76.37 -54.09 4.28
C ALA A 16 77.58 -53.71 5.17
N CYS A 17 77.39 -53.51 6.49
CA CYS A 17 78.45 -53.03 7.39
C CYS A 17 79.11 -54.11 8.27
N ILE A 18 78.78 -55.40 8.10
CA ILE A 18 79.43 -56.48 8.89
C ILE A 18 80.69 -57.04 8.19
N LEU A 19 80.91 -56.74 6.90
CA LEU A 19 81.95 -57.41 6.11
C LEU A 19 83.26 -56.64 5.88
N THR A 20 83.39 -55.38 6.29
CA THR A 20 84.68 -54.67 6.21
C THR A 20 84.89 -53.83 7.47
N GLY A 21 85.75 -54.34 8.35
CA GLY A 21 86.30 -53.54 9.43
C GLY A 21 86.93 -52.26 8.88
N THR A 22 86.85 -51.19 9.66
CA THR A 22 87.37 -49.82 9.41
C THR A 22 86.49 -48.91 8.55
N ILE A 23 85.39 -48.40 9.12
CA ILE A 23 84.81 -47.11 8.71
C ILE A 23 84.47 -46.33 9.98
N SER A 24 85.00 -45.11 10.09
CA SER A 24 84.70 -44.16 11.17
C SER A 24 83.19 -44.08 11.37
N LYS A 25 82.70 -44.34 12.59
CA LYS A 25 81.27 -44.27 12.94
C LYS A 25 80.67 -42.85 12.76
N GLN A 26 81.50 -41.84 12.50
CA GLN A 26 81.13 -40.42 12.50
C GLN A 26 80.12 -39.99 11.41
N PRO A 27 80.20 -40.39 10.13
CA PRO A 27 79.27 -39.93 9.09
C PRO A 27 77.85 -40.49 9.28
N LEU A 28 77.75 -41.75 9.71
CA LEU A 28 76.49 -42.45 9.97
C LEU A 28 75.80 -41.89 11.24
N LEU A 29 76.57 -41.63 12.30
CA LEU A 29 76.07 -40.96 13.51
C LEU A 29 75.57 -39.53 13.20
N ARG A 30 76.25 -38.81 12.29
CA ARG A 30 75.84 -37.46 11.86
C ARG A 30 74.53 -37.47 11.06
N GLY A 31 74.38 -38.39 10.10
CA GLY A 31 73.13 -38.56 9.36
C GLY A 31 71.95 -38.99 10.25
N LEU A 32 72.19 -39.87 11.23
CA LEU A 32 71.19 -40.24 12.24
C LEU A 32 70.79 -39.04 13.12
N GLY A 33 71.74 -38.16 13.46
CA GLY A 33 71.47 -36.91 14.19
C GLY A 33 70.60 -35.92 13.40
N GLU A 34 70.84 -35.78 12.10
CA GLU A 34 70.06 -34.90 11.22
C GLU A 34 68.61 -35.42 11.03
N ILE A 35 68.43 -36.74 10.87
CA ILE A 35 67.09 -37.35 10.81
C ILE A 35 66.33 -37.18 12.14
N ALA A 36 67.02 -37.33 13.28
CA ALA A 36 66.42 -37.09 14.59
C ALA A 36 65.99 -35.62 14.76
N ALA A 37 66.79 -34.67 14.25
CA ALA A 37 66.49 -33.24 14.28
C ALA A 37 65.26 -32.90 13.39
N LEU A 38 65.19 -33.45 12.17
CA LEU A 38 64.02 -33.28 11.30
C LEU A 38 62.75 -33.88 11.93
N GLY A 39 62.86 -35.05 12.56
CA GLY A 39 61.76 -35.65 13.32
C GLY A 39 61.29 -34.78 14.49
N ALA A 40 62.20 -34.08 15.17
CA ALA A 40 61.85 -33.15 16.24
C ALA A 40 61.13 -31.90 15.73
N ILE A 41 61.59 -31.33 14.60
CA ILE A 41 60.92 -30.19 13.94
C ILE A 41 59.51 -30.57 13.49
N SER A 42 59.36 -31.74 12.85
CA SER A 42 58.05 -32.23 12.39
C SER A 42 57.05 -32.40 13.54
N ARG A 43 57.47 -32.99 14.68
CA ARG A 43 56.63 -33.09 15.89
C ARG A 43 56.23 -31.72 16.45
N LYS A 44 57.14 -30.73 16.42
CA LYS A 44 56.87 -29.38 16.89
C LYS A 44 55.85 -28.65 16.00
N ILE A 45 55.94 -28.83 14.68
CA ILE A 45 54.96 -28.30 13.72
C ILE A 45 53.58 -28.91 13.98
N LEU A 46 53.51 -30.24 14.15
CA LEU A 46 52.25 -30.93 14.39
C LEU A 46 51.59 -30.50 15.71
N ALA A 47 52.40 -30.33 16.77
CA ALA A 47 51.91 -29.84 18.06
C ALA A 47 51.39 -28.39 17.97
N ASN A 48 52.12 -27.51 17.29
CA ASN A 48 51.69 -26.13 17.07
C ASN A 48 50.38 -26.05 16.27
N GLN A 49 50.23 -26.91 15.26
CA GLN A 49 49.02 -26.96 14.43
C GLN A 49 47.81 -27.45 15.21
N SER A 50 47.98 -28.51 16.01
CA SER A 50 46.93 -28.99 16.93
C SER A 50 46.51 -27.91 17.94
N GLN A 51 47.47 -27.15 18.48
CA GLN A 51 47.19 -26.08 19.44
C GLN A 51 46.46 -24.90 18.77
N LEU A 52 46.81 -24.57 17.52
CA LEU A 52 46.12 -23.55 16.74
C LEU A 52 44.67 -23.95 16.44
N ASP A 53 44.45 -25.21 16.06
CA ASP A 53 43.11 -25.75 15.79
C ASP A 53 42.23 -25.73 17.05
N GLU A 54 42.77 -26.11 18.21
CA GLU A 54 42.06 -26.00 19.48
C GLU A 54 41.69 -24.56 19.85
N ASN A 55 42.61 -23.60 19.64
CA ASN A 55 42.34 -22.19 19.91
C ASN A 55 41.25 -21.63 18.97
N ASN A 56 41.32 -21.95 17.69
CA ASN A 56 40.31 -21.55 16.71
C ASN A 56 38.94 -22.16 17.05
N GLN A 57 38.90 -23.43 17.48
CA GLN A 57 37.67 -24.09 17.88
C GLN A 57 37.04 -23.45 19.14
N LYS A 58 37.86 -23.03 20.10
CA LYS A 58 37.43 -22.29 21.30
C LYS A 58 36.83 -20.94 20.93
N GLN A 59 37.51 -20.18 20.06
CA GLN A 59 37.01 -18.89 19.55
C GLN A 59 35.70 -19.05 18.77
N LEU A 60 35.62 -20.03 17.88
CA LEU A 60 34.40 -20.30 17.10
C LEU A 60 33.23 -20.66 18.02
N THR A 61 33.47 -21.46 19.05
CA THR A 61 32.46 -21.81 20.05
C THR A 61 32.00 -20.57 20.83
N GLN A 62 32.91 -19.67 21.20
CA GLN A 62 32.58 -18.43 21.89
C GLN A 62 31.74 -17.50 20.99
N LEU A 63 32.19 -17.25 19.76
CA LEU A 63 31.47 -16.41 18.79
C LEU A 63 30.09 -16.98 18.46
N THR A 64 29.95 -18.31 18.40
CA THR A 64 28.66 -18.97 18.21
C THR A 64 27.73 -18.67 19.39
N LYS A 65 28.20 -18.81 20.63
CA LYS A 65 27.41 -18.48 21.83
C LYS A 65 26.99 -17.01 21.87
N GLU A 66 27.89 -16.10 21.52
CA GLU A 66 27.60 -14.67 21.45
C GLU A 66 26.53 -14.36 20.39
N ASN A 67 26.63 -14.95 19.20
CA ASN A 67 25.61 -14.80 18.16
C ASN A 67 24.24 -15.33 18.59
N THR A 68 24.17 -16.50 19.22
CA THR A 68 22.90 -17.02 19.75
C THR A 68 22.30 -16.09 20.81
N CYS A 69 23.13 -15.51 21.68
CA CYS A 69 22.69 -14.53 22.67
C CYS A 69 22.15 -13.25 22.01
N LEU A 70 22.83 -12.73 20.98
CA LEU A 70 22.38 -11.57 20.23
C LEU A 70 21.07 -11.83 19.48
N GLN A 71 20.92 -13.01 18.86
CA GLN A 71 19.67 -13.41 18.22
C GLN A 71 18.50 -13.48 19.20
N ALA A 72 18.71 -14.00 20.41
CA ALA A 72 17.69 -14.01 21.45
C ALA A 72 17.31 -12.59 21.91
N LYS A 73 18.29 -11.69 22.06
CA LYS A 73 18.04 -10.28 22.37
C LYS A 73 17.25 -9.57 21.26
N LEU A 74 17.59 -9.85 19.99
CA LEU A 74 16.88 -9.31 18.84
C LEU A 74 15.42 -9.78 18.82
N ALA A 75 15.18 -11.08 19.03
CA ALA A 75 13.82 -11.63 19.10
C ALA A 75 12.98 -10.99 20.22
N ASN A 76 13.57 -10.79 21.40
CA ASN A 76 12.92 -10.11 22.52
C ASN A 76 12.59 -8.64 22.18
N ALA A 77 13.52 -7.92 21.56
CA ALA A 77 13.28 -6.53 21.12
C ALA A 77 12.16 -6.44 20.08
N GLN A 78 12.12 -7.39 19.14
CA GLN A 78 11.05 -7.51 18.15
C GLN A 78 9.68 -7.69 18.83
N SER A 79 9.60 -8.57 19.84
CA SER A 79 8.37 -8.80 20.60
C SER A 79 7.90 -7.55 21.36
N GLU A 80 8.82 -6.78 21.93
CA GLU A 80 8.48 -5.51 22.58
C GLU A 80 8.02 -4.44 21.58
N LEU A 81 8.61 -4.38 20.39
CA LEU A 81 8.15 -3.51 19.29
C LEU A 81 6.72 -3.86 18.87
N ASP A 82 6.40 -5.14 18.68
CA ASP A 82 5.05 -5.59 18.32
C ASP A 82 4.02 -5.21 19.40
N LYS A 83 4.41 -5.28 20.68
CA LYS A 83 3.55 -4.85 21.80
C LYS A 83 3.33 -3.34 21.77
N LEU A 84 4.36 -2.55 21.51
CA LEU A 84 4.29 -1.10 21.39
C LEU A 84 3.42 -0.69 20.19
N GLU A 85 3.58 -1.33 19.04
CA GLU A 85 2.77 -1.09 17.85
C GLU A 85 1.28 -1.33 18.12
N LYS A 86 0.95 -2.43 18.80
CA LYS A 86 -0.43 -2.71 19.24
C LYS A 86 -0.96 -1.61 20.17
N LYS A 87 -0.17 -1.13 21.13
CA LYS A 87 -0.57 -0.03 22.03
C LYS A 87 -0.82 1.27 21.25
N VAL A 88 0.06 1.64 20.33
CA VAL A 88 -0.08 2.84 19.48
C VAL A 88 -1.34 2.73 18.63
N LYS A 89 -1.61 1.57 18.02
CA LYS A 89 -2.82 1.34 17.22
C LYS A 89 -4.11 1.49 18.04
N THR A 90 -4.11 0.97 19.27
CA THR A 90 -5.23 1.16 20.21
C THR A 90 -5.41 2.64 20.56
N GLN A 91 -4.32 3.33 20.91
CA GLN A 91 -4.36 4.75 21.28
C GLN A 91 -4.85 5.63 20.12
N ASN A 92 -4.38 5.40 18.90
CA ASN A 92 -4.85 6.08 17.70
C ASN A 92 -6.34 5.82 17.45
N THR A 93 -6.83 4.62 17.74
CA THR A 93 -8.26 4.29 17.64
C THR A 93 -9.08 5.05 18.67
N CYS A 94 -8.64 5.11 19.93
CA CYS A 94 -9.28 5.92 20.96
C CYS A 94 -9.31 7.40 20.57
N GLN A 95 -8.19 7.95 20.08
CA GLN A 95 -8.11 9.34 19.63
C GLN A 95 -9.10 9.65 18.50
N ARG A 96 -9.23 8.75 17.51
CA ARG A 96 -10.23 8.88 16.43
C ARG A 96 -11.67 8.93 16.95
N LEU A 97 -12.01 8.09 17.93
CA LEU A 97 -13.35 8.09 18.53
C LEU A 97 -13.65 9.39 19.27
N TYR A 98 -12.66 9.94 20.00
CA TYR A 98 -12.81 11.22 20.67
C TYR A 98 -13.00 12.37 19.67
N LEU A 99 -12.20 12.42 18.60
CA LEU A 99 -12.34 13.43 17.55
C LEU A 99 -13.73 13.37 16.89
N SER A 100 -14.22 12.18 16.54
CA SER A 100 -15.57 12.01 15.98
C SER A 100 -16.67 12.50 16.93
N LYS A 101 -16.49 12.30 18.25
CA LYS A 101 -17.45 12.77 19.25
C LYS A 101 -17.44 14.31 19.35
N ILE A 102 -16.26 14.93 19.24
CA ILE A 102 -16.11 16.38 19.18
C ILE A 102 -16.81 16.94 17.94
N ASP A 103 -16.59 16.35 16.76
CA ASP A 103 -17.19 16.82 15.51
C ASP A 103 -18.72 16.77 15.55
N LYS A 104 -19.29 15.70 16.14
CA LYS A 104 -20.74 15.59 16.34
C LYS A 104 -21.29 16.70 17.24
N LEU A 105 -20.59 16.98 18.35
CA LEU A 105 -20.98 18.05 19.27
C LEU A 105 -20.88 19.43 18.59
N GLN A 106 -19.84 19.68 17.80
CA GLN A 106 -19.68 20.91 17.04
C GLN A 106 -20.78 21.09 15.99
N HIS A 107 -21.17 20.02 15.30
CA HIS A 107 -22.29 20.08 14.35
C HIS A 107 -23.61 20.40 15.07
N GLN A 108 -23.89 19.73 16.19
CA GLN A 108 -25.08 20.03 17.02
C GLN A 108 -25.09 21.48 17.49
N GLN A 109 -23.95 22.01 17.94
CA GLN A 109 -23.81 23.40 18.33
C GLN A 109 -24.11 24.34 17.16
N LYS A 110 -23.59 24.07 15.96
CA LYS A 110 -23.84 24.88 14.76
C LYS A 110 -25.32 24.91 14.38
N VAL A 111 -26.01 23.77 14.47
CA VAL A 111 -27.46 23.68 14.21
C VAL A 111 -28.25 24.50 15.22
N ILE A 112 -27.92 24.38 16.52
CA ILE A 112 -28.58 25.15 17.59
C ILE A 112 -28.39 26.65 17.37
N VAL A 113 -27.17 27.08 17.06
CA VAL A 113 -26.85 28.50 16.78
C VAL A 113 -27.64 29.02 15.58
N GLY A 114 -27.73 28.23 14.50
CA GLY A 114 -28.54 28.58 13.33
C GLY A 114 -30.03 28.73 13.65
N ASN A 115 -30.59 27.81 14.42
CA ASN A 115 -31.99 27.86 14.84
C ASN A 115 -32.28 29.08 15.74
N LEU A 116 -31.36 29.42 16.65
CA LEU A 116 -31.47 30.62 17.49
C LEU A 116 -31.44 31.91 16.66
N ALA A 117 -30.59 31.98 15.63
CA ALA A 117 -30.55 33.12 14.71
C ALA A 117 -31.87 33.29 13.95
N GLN A 118 -32.45 32.21 13.42
CA GLN A 118 -33.74 32.23 12.73
C GLN A 118 -34.91 32.62 13.66
N LEU A 119 -34.89 32.16 14.90
CA LEU A 119 -35.92 32.53 15.89
C LEU A 119 -35.82 34.01 16.26
N ARG A 120 -34.60 34.55 16.39
CA ARG A 120 -34.36 35.98 16.64
C ARG A 120 -34.89 36.84 15.50
N GLU A 121 -34.60 36.48 14.25
CA GLU A 121 -35.10 37.17 13.06
C GLU A 121 -36.64 37.17 12.98
N LYS A 122 -37.27 36.02 13.31
CA LYS A 122 -38.74 35.92 13.41
C LYS A 122 -39.34 36.76 14.53
N LEU A 123 -38.60 36.97 15.62
CA LEU A 123 -39.03 37.82 16.74
C LEU A 123 -38.91 39.30 16.39
N GLU A 124 -37.82 39.70 15.74
CA GLU A 124 -37.59 41.07 15.26
C GLU A 124 -38.62 41.46 14.18
N ASN A 125 -38.95 40.54 13.26
CA ASN A 125 -39.96 40.76 12.20
C ASN A 125 -41.42 40.78 12.69
N LYS A 126 -41.71 40.38 13.93
CA LYS A 126 -43.08 40.37 14.50
C LYS A 126 -43.49 41.71 15.13
N THR A 127 -42.61 42.70 15.16
CA THR A 127 -42.79 43.95 15.91
C THR A 127 -43.31 45.13 15.07
N VAL A 128 -43.74 44.93 13.82
CA VAL A 128 -44.29 46.01 12.97
C VAL A 128 -45.80 45.80 12.74
N PRO A 129 -46.68 46.73 13.16
CA PRO A 129 -48.11 46.63 12.87
C PRO A 129 -48.42 47.30 11.52
N GLN A 130 -49.04 46.56 10.59
CA GLN A 130 -49.75 47.16 9.46
C GLN A 130 -51.22 46.76 9.43
N SER A 131 -52.01 47.79 9.18
CA SER A 131 -53.45 47.91 9.37
C SER A 131 -54.17 47.79 8.02
N LYS A 132 -55.27 47.02 8.03
CA LYS A 132 -56.54 47.22 7.30
C LYS A 132 -56.53 47.17 5.76
N ASN A 133 -57.14 46.10 5.23
CA ASN A 133 -58.52 46.07 4.69
C ASN A 133 -58.65 45.21 3.41
N GLN A 134 -59.59 44.26 3.50
CA GLN A 134 -60.28 43.57 2.40
C GLN A 134 -61.73 44.09 2.40
N PRO A 135 -62.54 44.00 1.31
CA PRO A 135 -63.13 42.70 0.95
C PRO A 135 -63.57 42.42 -0.51
N LYS A 136 -63.56 41.10 -0.82
CA LYS A 136 -64.57 40.24 -1.49
C LYS A 136 -64.79 40.18 -3.04
N ILE A 137 -64.51 38.96 -3.54
CA ILE A 137 -65.33 38.01 -4.35
C ILE A 137 -65.69 38.36 -5.81
N SER A 138 -65.18 37.55 -6.75
CA SER A 138 -66.02 36.77 -7.70
C SER A 138 -65.19 35.69 -8.41
N GLN A 139 -65.70 34.46 -8.37
CA GLN A 139 -65.19 33.28 -9.07
C GLN A 139 -65.84 33.17 -10.45
N LYS A 140 -65.06 32.78 -11.47
CA LYS A 140 -65.56 32.12 -12.68
C LYS A 140 -64.48 31.14 -13.19
N PRO A 141 -64.84 29.90 -13.59
CA PRO A 141 -63.86 28.88 -13.95
C PRO A 141 -63.43 29.03 -15.42
N THR A 142 -62.14 28.89 -15.71
CA THR A 142 -61.64 28.84 -17.09
C THR A 142 -60.49 27.83 -17.19
N GLN A 143 -60.80 26.72 -17.86
CA GLN A 143 -60.00 25.73 -18.61
C GLN A 143 -58.57 25.35 -18.16
N PRO A 144 -58.20 24.04 -18.22
CA PRO A 144 -56.84 23.61 -17.96
C PRO A 144 -55.92 24.06 -19.10
N SER A 145 -55.07 25.04 -18.81
CA SER A 145 -53.93 25.40 -19.65
C SER A 145 -53.02 24.18 -19.77
N SER A 146 -52.76 23.80 -21.02
CA SER A 146 -51.70 22.90 -21.48
C SER A 146 -50.46 23.00 -20.59
N VAL A 147 -50.05 21.86 -20.05
CA VAL A 147 -48.76 21.68 -19.37
C VAL A 147 -47.67 22.03 -20.39
N GLU A 148 -47.06 23.20 -20.25
CA GLU A 148 -45.81 23.49 -20.93
C GLU A 148 -44.80 22.46 -20.44
N LEU A 149 -44.43 21.54 -21.34
CA LEU A 149 -43.34 20.61 -21.12
C LEU A 149 -42.10 21.48 -20.96
N PHE A 150 -41.59 21.62 -19.73
CA PHE A 150 -40.30 22.23 -19.49
C PHE A 150 -39.30 21.55 -20.44
N PRO A 151 -38.50 22.31 -21.22
CA PRO A 151 -37.47 21.71 -22.05
C PRO A 151 -36.62 20.83 -21.13
N ASP A 152 -36.35 19.59 -21.54
CA ASP A 152 -35.43 18.67 -20.85
C ASP A 152 -34.11 19.43 -20.63
N VAL A 153 -33.96 20.04 -19.46
CA VAL A 153 -32.70 20.65 -19.05
C VAL A 153 -31.73 19.49 -19.08
N PRO A 154 -30.64 19.54 -19.86
CA PRO A 154 -29.65 18.48 -19.86
C PRO A 154 -29.18 18.29 -18.43
N THR A 155 -29.63 17.22 -17.76
CA THR A 155 -29.29 16.98 -16.37
C THR A 155 -27.82 16.59 -16.37
N SER A 156 -26.95 17.54 -16.01
CA SER A 156 -25.52 17.29 -15.82
C SER A 156 -25.30 16.01 -15.02
N VAL A 157 -24.65 15.01 -15.62
CA VAL A 157 -24.36 13.74 -14.95
C VAL A 157 -22.95 13.78 -14.38
N THR A 158 -22.77 13.22 -13.19
CA THR A 158 -21.42 12.99 -12.65
C THR A 158 -20.92 11.61 -13.08
N ARG A 159 -19.79 11.57 -13.77
CA ARG A 159 -19.18 10.32 -14.28
C ARG A 159 -17.90 10.06 -13.52
N VAL A 160 -17.87 8.96 -12.80
CA VAL A 160 -16.73 8.55 -11.98
C VAL A 160 -15.98 7.42 -12.69
N TYR A 161 -14.72 7.69 -13.01
CA TYR A 161 -13.80 6.74 -13.62
C TYR A 161 -12.72 6.38 -12.60
N ILE A 162 -12.68 5.12 -12.17
CA ILE A 162 -11.78 4.65 -11.12
C ILE A 162 -10.72 3.75 -11.71
N ASP A 163 -9.48 4.22 -11.69
CA ASP A 163 -8.32 3.38 -11.94
C ASP A 163 -8.07 2.51 -10.71
N GLY A 164 -8.40 1.22 -10.81
CA GLY A 164 -8.28 0.28 -9.71
C GLY A 164 -6.83 0.02 -9.29
N ASN A 165 -5.86 0.15 -10.21
CA ASN A 165 -4.45 -0.04 -9.86
C ASN A 165 -3.94 1.16 -9.06
N ASN A 166 -4.15 2.38 -9.58
CA ASN A 166 -3.75 3.60 -8.88
C ASN A 166 -4.48 3.77 -7.55
N LEU A 167 -5.78 3.43 -7.48
CA LEU A 167 -6.52 3.42 -6.23
C LEU A 167 -5.96 2.38 -5.26
N SER A 168 -5.69 1.14 -5.69
CA SER A 168 -5.12 0.10 -4.82
C SER A 168 -3.80 0.54 -4.20
N PHE A 169 -2.85 1.05 -5.01
CA PHE A 169 -1.57 1.54 -4.50
C PHE A 169 -1.74 2.71 -3.52
N ALA A 170 -2.69 3.61 -3.77
CA ALA A 170 -2.99 4.70 -2.87
C ALA A 170 -3.56 4.22 -1.52
N LEU A 171 -4.49 3.28 -1.54
CA LEU A 171 -5.11 2.70 -0.34
C LEU A 171 -4.09 1.90 0.49
N ASP A 172 -3.24 1.12 -0.16
CA ASP A 172 -2.15 0.38 0.48
C ASP A 172 -1.19 1.35 1.19
N SER A 173 -0.81 2.45 0.53
CA SER A 173 0.03 3.48 1.12
C SER A 173 -0.64 4.22 2.30
N LEU A 174 -1.96 4.35 2.29
CA LEU A 174 -2.75 4.92 3.39
C LEU A 174 -3.04 3.91 4.51
N HIS A 175 -2.74 2.62 4.32
CA HIS A 175 -3.04 1.54 5.25
C HIS A 175 -4.54 1.45 5.61
N ILE A 176 -5.41 1.67 4.63
CA ILE A 176 -6.87 1.59 4.82
C ILE A 176 -7.48 0.50 3.94
N GLU A 177 -8.43 -0.24 4.50
CA GLU A 177 -9.32 -1.08 3.71
C GLU A 177 -10.55 -0.25 3.32
N VAL A 178 -10.80 -0.10 2.02
CA VAL A 178 -11.87 0.78 1.54
C VAL A 178 -13.24 0.10 1.61
N ASP A 179 -14.24 0.84 2.09
CA ASP A 179 -15.65 0.56 1.91
C ASP A 179 -16.08 1.19 0.58
N TYR A 180 -16.22 0.37 -0.46
CA TYR A 180 -16.59 0.85 -1.79
C TYR A 180 -18.00 1.45 -1.83
N ASN A 181 -18.91 1.07 -0.94
CA ASN A 181 -20.20 1.75 -0.86
C ASN A 181 -20.05 3.15 -0.26
N ALA A 182 -19.24 3.29 0.78
CA ALA A 182 -18.96 4.59 1.37
C ALA A 182 -18.20 5.51 0.41
N LEU A 183 -17.25 4.97 -0.37
CA LEU A 183 -16.58 5.70 -1.46
C LEU A 183 -17.60 6.19 -2.50
N ARG A 184 -18.52 5.33 -2.93
CA ARG A 184 -19.59 5.70 -3.86
C ARG A 184 -20.43 6.85 -3.31
N VAL A 185 -20.85 6.76 -2.04
CA VAL A 185 -21.65 7.79 -1.37
C VAL A 185 -20.89 9.11 -1.27
N GLU A 186 -19.60 9.07 -0.91
CA GLU A 186 -18.75 10.27 -0.81
C GLU A 186 -18.61 10.97 -2.17
N LEU A 187 -18.33 10.21 -3.24
CA LEU A 187 -18.14 10.78 -4.59
C LEU A 187 -19.45 11.20 -5.28
N SER A 188 -20.60 10.75 -4.78
CA SER A 188 -21.92 11.14 -5.29
C SER A 188 -22.51 12.40 -4.62
N GLN A 189 -21.82 13.00 -3.65
CA GLN A 189 -22.38 14.13 -2.88
C GLN A 189 -22.74 15.32 -3.78
N ASN A 190 -23.94 15.88 -3.55
CA ASN A 190 -24.46 17.06 -4.27
C ASN A 190 -24.61 16.87 -5.79
N THR A 191 -24.89 15.64 -6.23
CA THR A 191 -25.12 15.31 -7.65
C THR A 191 -26.50 14.66 -7.83
N THR A 192 -27.16 14.93 -8.95
CA THR A 192 -28.49 14.39 -9.25
C THR A 192 -28.42 12.96 -9.79
N ALA A 193 -27.38 12.65 -10.57
CA ALA A 193 -27.11 11.34 -11.12
C ALA A 193 -25.61 11.09 -11.17
N THR A 194 -25.20 9.87 -10.81
CA THR A 194 -23.80 9.44 -10.86
C THR A 194 -23.67 8.08 -11.55
N SER A 195 -22.75 7.96 -12.49
CA SER A 195 -22.31 6.67 -13.05
C SER A 195 -20.91 6.32 -12.54
N PHE A 196 -20.65 5.05 -12.23
CA PHE A 196 -19.36 4.59 -11.73
C PHE A 196 -18.79 3.49 -12.62
N LYS A 197 -17.55 3.68 -13.07
CA LYS A 197 -16.76 2.68 -13.78
C LYS A 197 -15.49 2.36 -13.00
N TYR A 198 -15.22 1.07 -12.83
CA TYR A 198 -14.04 0.56 -12.13
C TYR A 198 -13.19 -0.27 -13.08
N TYR A 199 -11.96 0.17 -13.34
CA TYR A 199 -11.03 -0.49 -14.26
C TYR A 199 -10.04 -1.32 -13.48
N THR A 200 -9.92 -2.61 -13.80
CA THR A 200 -9.07 -3.53 -13.03
C THR A 200 -8.40 -4.57 -13.90
N GLY A 201 -7.20 -4.97 -13.50
CA GLY A 201 -6.54 -6.14 -14.04
C GLY A 201 -7.24 -7.46 -13.65
N VAL A 202 -7.31 -8.38 -14.61
CA VAL A 202 -7.94 -9.68 -14.50
C VAL A 202 -6.96 -10.76 -14.97
N PHE A 203 -6.79 -11.81 -14.15
CA PHE A 203 -6.00 -12.99 -14.53
C PHE A 203 -6.82 -13.91 -15.42
N SER A 204 -6.14 -14.64 -16.31
CA SER A 204 -6.75 -15.71 -17.10
C SER A 204 -6.11 -17.05 -16.75
N PRO A 205 -6.81 -17.97 -16.06
CA PRO A 205 -8.18 -17.84 -15.54
C PRO A 205 -8.28 -16.93 -14.31
N MET A 206 -9.47 -16.37 -14.07
CA MET A 206 -9.74 -15.54 -12.90
C MET A 206 -9.66 -16.33 -11.60
N THR A 207 -9.07 -15.72 -10.57
CA THR A 207 -9.12 -16.26 -9.22
C THR A 207 -10.51 -16.13 -8.60
N GLU A 208 -10.88 -17.02 -7.69
CA GLU A 208 -12.16 -16.92 -6.96
C GLU A 208 -12.26 -15.62 -6.14
N GLY A 209 -11.14 -15.09 -5.66
CA GLY A 209 -11.08 -13.79 -5.00
C GLY A 209 -11.49 -12.64 -5.94
N GLN A 210 -10.94 -12.61 -7.16
CA GLN A 210 -11.30 -11.61 -8.17
C GLN A 210 -12.77 -11.70 -8.55
N LYS A 211 -13.30 -12.90 -8.79
CA LYS A 211 -14.72 -13.08 -9.12
C LYS A 211 -15.62 -12.49 -8.03
N ARG A 212 -15.36 -12.84 -6.76
CA ARG A 212 -16.14 -12.31 -5.62
C ARG A 212 -16.03 -10.79 -5.51
N PHE A 213 -14.84 -10.23 -5.70
CA PHE A 213 -14.62 -8.79 -5.63
C PHE A 213 -15.37 -8.03 -6.73
N MET A 214 -15.28 -8.50 -7.98
CA MET A 214 -15.98 -7.88 -9.11
C MET A 214 -17.50 -7.96 -8.92
N SER A 215 -18.04 -9.12 -8.53
CA SER A 215 -19.47 -9.26 -8.24
C SER A 215 -19.94 -8.38 -7.08
N TYR A 216 -19.09 -8.17 -6.08
CA TYR A 216 -19.38 -7.23 -4.98
C TYR A 216 -19.48 -5.78 -5.49
N LEU A 217 -18.56 -5.33 -6.34
CA LEU A 217 -18.62 -4.00 -6.95
C LEU A 217 -19.85 -3.83 -7.86
N GLU A 218 -20.17 -4.84 -8.67
CA GLU A 218 -21.37 -4.84 -9.52
C GLU A 218 -22.66 -4.73 -8.70
N HIS A 219 -22.73 -5.42 -7.56
CA HIS A 219 -23.86 -5.30 -6.62
C HIS A 219 -24.01 -3.87 -6.08
N LEU A 220 -22.89 -3.16 -5.89
CA LEU A 220 -22.85 -1.74 -5.52
C LEU A 220 -23.09 -0.78 -6.69
N ARG A 221 -23.45 -1.29 -7.88
CA ARG A 221 -23.73 -0.54 -9.11
C ARG A 221 -22.51 0.13 -9.75
N TYR A 222 -21.33 -0.44 -9.56
CA TYR A 222 -20.19 -0.15 -10.42
C TYR A 222 -20.30 -0.96 -11.72
N GLU A 223 -20.02 -0.33 -12.85
CA GLU A 223 -19.64 -1.05 -14.07
C GLU A 223 -18.17 -1.45 -13.92
N VAL A 224 -17.88 -2.76 -13.91
CA VAL A 224 -16.52 -3.27 -13.71
C VAL A 224 -15.91 -3.68 -15.05
N ILE A 225 -14.82 -3.03 -15.42
CA ILE A 225 -14.11 -3.26 -16.69
C ILE A 225 -12.85 -4.06 -16.39
N GLY A 226 -12.88 -5.34 -16.75
CA GLY A 226 -11.76 -6.24 -16.63
C GLY A 226 -10.79 -6.12 -17.82
N LEU A 227 -9.51 -5.90 -17.52
CA LEU A 227 -8.43 -5.77 -18.50
C LEU A 227 -7.37 -6.86 -18.27
N PRO A 228 -6.68 -7.34 -19.31
CA PRO A 228 -5.72 -8.42 -19.15
C PRO A 228 -4.51 -7.99 -18.32
N ILE A 229 -4.09 -8.87 -17.40
CA ILE A 229 -2.79 -8.76 -16.71
C ILE A 229 -1.74 -9.53 -17.50
N LEU A 230 -0.62 -8.86 -17.83
CA LEU A 230 0.54 -9.47 -18.49
C LEU A 230 1.80 -9.38 -17.63
N PRO A 231 2.74 -10.34 -17.74
CA PRO A 231 4.06 -10.23 -17.12
C PRO A 231 4.82 -9.03 -17.70
N ARG A 232 5.55 -8.31 -16.84
CA ARG A 232 6.45 -7.27 -17.32
C ARG A 232 7.74 -7.94 -17.87
N PRO A 233 8.22 -7.60 -19.07
CA PRO A 233 9.39 -8.28 -19.68
C PRO A 233 10.68 -8.21 -18.85
N ASP A 234 10.81 -7.20 -18.00
CA ASP A 234 12.03 -6.81 -17.28
C ASP A 234 11.96 -7.09 -15.76
N SER A 235 10.87 -7.65 -15.25
CA SER A 235 10.71 -7.89 -13.81
C SER A 235 9.81 -9.07 -13.51
N HIS A 236 9.91 -9.61 -12.30
CA HIS A 236 8.98 -10.61 -11.78
C HIS A 236 7.59 -10.02 -11.44
N SER A 237 7.28 -8.80 -11.93
CA SER A 237 6.02 -8.12 -11.70
C SER A 237 5.03 -8.36 -12.84
N VAL A 238 3.76 -8.12 -12.53
CA VAL A 238 2.68 -8.12 -13.50
C VAL A 238 2.11 -6.72 -13.66
N LYS A 239 1.55 -6.44 -14.83
CA LYS A 239 0.98 -5.15 -15.20
C LYS A 239 -0.39 -5.38 -15.85
N THR A 240 -1.38 -4.57 -15.48
CA THR A 240 -2.61 -4.44 -16.27
C THR A 240 -2.28 -3.72 -17.57
N VAL A 241 -2.74 -4.24 -18.70
CA VAL A 241 -2.40 -3.66 -20.02
C VAL A 241 -3.62 -2.99 -20.61
N GLY A 242 -3.45 -1.70 -20.93
CA GLY A 242 -4.44 -0.89 -21.65
C GLY A 242 -5.50 -0.25 -20.76
N ASP A 243 -5.33 -0.29 -19.44
CA ASP A 243 -6.13 0.44 -18.46
C ASP A 243 -6.20 1.94 -18.75
N ASP A 244 -5.08 2.64 -18.80
CA ASP A 244 -5.07 4.09 -19.02
C ASP A 244 -5.74 4.47 -20.34
N VAL A 245 -5.39 3.74 -21.41
CA VAL A 245 -5.96 3.94 -22.75
C VAL A 245 -7.47 3.68 -22.74
N LYS A 246 -7.93 2.61 -22.09
CA LYS A 246 -9.36 2.28 -22.03
C LYS A 246 -10.15 3.33 -21.24
N ILE A 247 -9.60 3.82 -20.14
CA ILE A 247 -10.19 4.92 -19.35
C ILE A 247 -10.33 6.17 -20.24
N VAL A 248 -9.25 6.57 -20.93
CA VAL A 248 -9.26 7.73 -21.84
C VAL A 248 -10.32 7.57 -22.94
N VAL A 249 -10.38 6.41 -23.60
CA VAL A 249 -11.34 6.14 -24.66
C VAL A 249 -12.78 6.25 -24.16
N ASP A 250 -13.07 5.69 -22.98
CA ASP A 250 -14.42 5.76 -22.40
C ASP A 250 -14.79 7.19 -22.01
N MET A 251 -13.88 7.91 -21.34
CA MET A 251 -14.11 9.32 -20.98
C MET A 251 -14.43 10.17 -22.22
N LEU A 252 -13.61 10.06 -23.27
CA LEU A 252 -13.80 10.85 -24.50
C LEU A 252 -15.05 10.44 -25.29
N ARG A 253 -15.56 9.22 -25.11
CA ARG A 253 -16.78 8.73 -25.78
C ARG A 253 -18.05 9.14 -25.04
N GLU A 254 -18.02 9.15 -23.71
CA GLU A 254 -19.21 9.21 -22.88
C GLU A 254 -19.48 10.60 -22.30
N VAL A 255 -18.42 11.37 -22.03
CA VAL A 255 -18.53 12.69 -21.41
C VAL A 255 -19.15 13.68 -22.39
N LYS A 256 -20.22 14.33 -21.94
CA LYS A 256 -20.94 15.37 -22.67
C LYS A 256 -20.65 16.75 -22.07
N GLN A 257 -21.04 17.79 -22.80
CA GLN A 257 -20.99 19.16 -22.28
C GLN A 257 -21.77 19.25 -20.96
N GLN A 258 -21.25 20.02 -19.99
CA GLN A 258 -21.78 20.20 -18.64
C GLN A 258 -21.71 18.98 -17.71
N ASP A 259 -21.23 17.82 -18.17
CA ASP A 259 -20.97 16.72 -17.25
C ASP A 259 -19.87 17.08 -16.24
N LYS A 260 -19.95 16.46 -15.06
CA LYS A 260 -18.87 16.47 -14.07
C LYS A 260 -18.13 15.16 -14.15
N VAL A 261 -16.83 15.21 -14.34
CA VAL A 261 -15.97 14.02 -14.39
C VAL A 261 -15.20 13.93 -13.10
N ILE A 262 -15.21 12.77 -12.46
CA ILE A 262 -14.35 12.44 -11.34
C ILE A 262 -13.40 11.36 -11.80
N LEU A 263 -12.12 11.68 -11.93
CA LEU A 263 -11.07 10.72 -12.22
C LEU A 263 -10.38 10.32 -10.92
N VAL A 264 -10.50 9.07 -10.52
CA VAL A 264 -9.77 8.52 -9.37
C VAL A 264 -8.46 7.91 -9.86
N SER A 265 -7.47 8.79 -10.08
CA SER A 265 -6.09 8.45 -10.41
C SER A 265 -5.19 9.66 -10.15
N GLY A 266 -3.92 9.42 -9.81
CA GLY A 266 -2.91 10.47 -9.68
C GLY A 266 -1.97 10.59 -10.89
N ASP A 267 -2.19 9.78 -11.93
CA ASP A 267 -1.29 9.64 -13.06
C ASP A 267 -1.34 10.84 -14.03
N GLY A 268 -0.17 11.37 -14.38
CA GLY A 268 -0.03 12.47 -15.32
C GLY A 268 -0.39 12.11 -16.76
N ASP A 269 -0.42 10.82 -17.11
CA ASP A 269 -0.74 10.37 -18.47
C ASP A 269 -2.17 10.74 -18.91
N PHE A 270 -3.06 11.07 -17.96
CA PHE A 270 -4.42 11.54 -18.25
C PHE A 270 -4.53 13.01 -18.64
N ILE A 271 -3.48 13.82 -18.50
CA ILE A 271 -3.50 15.27 -18.79
C ILE A 271 -4.08 15.60 -20.18
N PRO A 272 -3.67 14.95 -21.29
CA PRO A 272 -4.22 15.26 -22.61
C PRO A 272 -5.73 14.99 -22.71
N ALA A 273 -6.21 13.94 -22.04
CA ALA A 273 -7.63 13.61 -22.03
C ALA A 273 -8.45 14.62 -21.22
N ILE A 274 -7.95 15.03 -20.05
CA ILE A 274 -8.57 16.05 -19.21
C ILE A 274 -8.69 17.38 -19.96
N ALA A 275 -7.62 17.82 -20.64
CA ALA A 275 -7.62 19.05 -21.41
C ALA A 275 -8.73 19.04 -22.49
N GLU A 276 -8.87 17.93 -23.22
CA GLU A 276 -9.90 17.78 -24.25
C GLU A 276 -11.32 17.71 -23.66
N ILE A 277 -11.50 17.03 -22.52
CA ILE A 277 -12.78 16.97 -21.80
C ILE A 277 -13.22 18.36 -21.35
N GLN A 278 -12.31 19.14 -20.77
CA GLN A 278 -12.58 20.52 -20.34
C GLN A 278 -12.89 21.42 -21.52
N ARG A 279 -12.18 21.26 -22.65
CA ARG A 279 -12.47 21.99 -23.89
C ARG A 279 -13.89 21.73 -24.41
N ARG A 280 -14.45 20.54 -24.16
CA ARG A 280 -15.84 20.17 -24.49
C ARG A 280 -16.88 20.75 -23.52
N GLY A 281 -16.45 21.51 -22.51
CA GLY A 281 -17.32 22.18 -21.54
C GLY A 281 -17.77 21.29 -20.39
N ALA A 282 -17.06 20.19 -20.11
CA ALA A 282 -17.21 19.42 -18.88
C ALA A 282 -16.22 19.92 -17.81
N THR A 283 -16.49 19.61 -16.55
CA THR A 283 -15.55 19.90 -15.45
C THR A 283 -14.93 18.61 -14.94
N VAL A 284 -13.67 18.67 -14.51
CA VAL A 284 -12.91 17.50 -14.07
C VAL A 284 -12.40 17.71 -12.66
N THR A 285 -12.79 16.83 -11.75
CA THR A 285 -12.22 16.69 -10.42
C THR A 285 -11.30 15.46 -10.40
N VAL A 286 -10.09 15.63 -9.89
CA VAL A 286 -9.14 14.53 -9.71
C VAL A 286 -9.16 14.06 -8.25
N VAL A 287 -9.21 12.75 -8.04
CA VAL A 287 -9.14 12.12 -6.72
C VAL A 287 -7.88 11.26 -6.64
N ALA A 288 -6.95 11.64 -5.77
CA ALA A 288 -5.67 10.96 -5.66
C ALA A 288 -5.09 11.09 -4.26
N LYS A 289 -4.11 10.25 -3.92
CA LYS A 289 -3.29 10.46 -2.72
C LYS A 289 -2.30 11.60 -2.95
N LYS A 290 -2.11 12.48 -1.97
CA LYS A 290 -1.26 13.68 -2.09
C LYS A 290 0.15 13.38 -2.63
N GLY A 291 0.79 12.33 -2.13
CA GLY A 291 2.15 11.94 -2.55
C GLY A 291 2.22 11.17 -3.87
N MET A 292 1.09 10.91 -4.51
CA MET A 292 0.98 10.15 -5.77
C MET A 292 0.25 10.95 -6.85
N LEU A 293 -0.05 12.22 -6.60
CA LEU A 293 -0.69 13.12 -7.54
C LEU A 293 0.38 13.86 -8.35
N SER A 294 0.36 13.73 -9.67
CA SER A 294 1.17 14.55 -10.55
C SER A 294 0.86 16.04 -10.37
N GLN A 295 1.91 16.86 -10.24
CA GLN A 295 1.76 18.31 -10.09
C GLN A 295 1.01 18.92 -11.28
N GLN A 296 1.41 18.58 -12.51
CA GLN A 296 0.77 19.09 -13.72
C GLN A 296 -0.70 18.66 -13.82
N LEU A 297 -1.03 17.45 -13.36
CA LEU A 297 -2.40 16.97 -13.29
C LEU A 297 -3.25 17.81 -12.32
N SER A 298 -2.67 18.18 -11.17
CA SER A 298 -3.34 19.03 -10.19
C SER A 298 -3.56 20.47 -10.68
N GLU A 299 -2.67 20.97 -11.55
CA GLU A 299 -2.74 22.32 -12.11
C GLU A 299 -3.83 22.44 -13.20
N ILE A 300 -4.06 21.38 -13.98
CA ILE A 300 -5.07 21.39 -15.04
C ILE A 300 -6.48 21.03 -14.55
N ALA A 301 -6.60 20.21 -13.50
CA ALA A 301 -7.90 19.81 -12.95
C ALA A 301 -8.70 21.02 -12.43
N ASN A 302 -10.03 20.98 -12.55
CA ASN A 302 -10.89 22.03 -12.00
C ASN A 302 -10.95 21.98 -10.47
N ASP A 303 -10.82 20.78 -9.90
CA ASP A 303 -10.79 20.56 -8.46
C ASP A 303 -9.97 19.30 -8.13
N VAL A 304 -9.49 19.21 -6.90
CA VAL A 304 -8.70 18.08 -6.41
C VAL A 304 -9.22 17.63 -5.05
N ILE A 305 -9.62 16.37 -4.95
CA ILE A 305 -9.99 15.72 -3.70
C ILE A 305 -8.84 14.79 -3.30
N LEU A 306 -8.16 15.11 -2.21
CA LEU A 306 -7.12 14.24 -1.69
C LEU A 306 -7.74 13.07 -0.93
N LEU A 307 -7.34 11.84 -1.28
CA LEU A 307 -7.74 10.63 -0.56
C LEU A 307 -7.37 10.71 0.92
N ASP A 308 -6.24 11.35 1.24
CA ASP A 308 -5.78 11.64 2.61
C ASP A 308 -6.84 12.39 3.45
N ASN A 309 -7.67 13.23 2.80
CA ASN A 309 -8.70 14.05 3.45
C ASN A 309 -10.04 13.34 3.60
N ILE A 310 -10.32 12.31 2.79
CA ILE A 310 -11.60 11.59 2.82
C ILE A 310 -11.47 10.15 3.35
N GLN A 311 -10.25 9.68 3.61
CA GLN A 311 -9.95 8.31 4.06
C GLN A 311 -10.84 7.82 5.21
N TYR A 312 -11.19 8.69 6.16
CA TYR A 312 -12.02 8.31 7.31
C TYR A 312 -13.49 8.08 6.96
N LYS A 313 -13.97 8.68 5.87
CA LYS A 313 -15.34 8.50 5.37
C LYS A 313 -15.47 7.24 4.53
N ILE A 314 -14.39 6.83 3.88
CA ILE A 314 -14.38 5.73 2.91
C ILE A 314 -13.74 4.44 3.45
N ALA A 315 -13.16 4.44 4.65
CA ALA A 315 -12.58 3.24 5.25
C ALA A 315 -13.67 2.34 5.86
N LYS A 316 -13.49 1.01 5.75
CA LYS A 316 -14.35 0.04 6.46
C LYS A 316 -14.24 0.24 7.97
N CYS A 317 -15.39 0.41 8.61
CA CYS A 317 -15.47 0.29 10.06
C CYS A 317 -15.23 -1.17 10.46
N THR A 318 -14.01 -1.51 10.90
CA THR A 318 -13.79 -2.79 11.57
C THR A 318 -14.57 -2.74 12.87
N LYS A 319 -15.70 -3.47 12.96
CA LYS A 319 -16.36 -3.71 14.24
C LYS A 319 -15.32 -4.39 15.13
N VAL A 320 -14.84 -3.68 16.15
CA VAL A 320 -14.11 -4.32 17.23
C VAL A 320 -15.13 -5.21 17.92
N ASN A 321 -15.01 -6.53 17.76
CA ASN A 321 -15.65 -7.47 18.67
C ASN A 321 -15.02 -7.21 20.03
N VAL A 322 -15.64 -6.34 20.81
CA VAL A 322 -15.41 -6.27 22.24
C VAL A 322 -16.06 -7.55 22.76
N ALA A 323 -15.20 -8.53 23.06
CA ALA A 323 -15.58 -9.79 23.66
C ALA A 323 -16.28 -9.59 25.01
#